data_AF-A0A2V9IEE8-F1
#
_entry.id   AF-A0A2V9IEE8-F1
#
_cell.length_a   1.000
_cell.length_b   1.000
_cell.length_c   1.000
_cell.angle_alpha   90.00
_cell.angle_beta   90.00
_cell.angle_gamma   90.00
#
_symmetry.space_group_name_H-M   'P 1'
#
loop_
_entity.id
_entity.type
_entity.pdbx_description
1 polymer ?
#
loop_
_entity_poly.entity_id
_entity_poly.type
_entity_poly.pdbx_seq_one_letter_code
_entity_poly.pdbx_strand_id
1 'polypeptide(L)' 'MASTNFVHLHLHTDYSLLDGACEISGLMDRAAELKQPAVAVTDHGNLFGAIKFYEAARKR' A
#
# COMPACT_ATOMS: atom_id res chain seq x y z
N MET A 1 -0.49 -16.40 19.04
CA MET A 1 0.18 -15.11 18.74
C MET A 1 -0.91 -14.08 18.50
N ALA A 2 -0.88 -12.93 19.15
CA ALA A 2 -1.90 -11.90 18.92
C ALA A 2 -1.74 -11.36 17.49
N SER A 3 -2.70 -11.66 16.61
CA SER A 3 -2.79 -10.98 15.33
C SER A 3 -3.25 -9.56 15.61
N THR A 4 -2.44 -8.57 15.27
CA THR A 4 -2.94 -7.20 15.13
C THR A 4 -3.86 -7.20 13.92
N ASN A 5 -5.16 -7.38 14.14
CA ASN A 5 -6.19 -7.33 13.09
C ASN A 5 -6.37 -5.88 12.61
N PHE A 6 -5.33 -5.32 12.01
CA PHE A 6 -5.31 -3.96 11.52
C PHE A 6 -4.92 -3.96 10.04
N VAL A 7 -5.72 -3.25 9.25
CA VAL A 7 -5.54 -3.09 7.81
C VAL A 7 -5.66 -1.60 7.50
N HIS A 8 -4.68 -1.06 6.78
CA HIS A 8 -4.77 0.30 6.26
C HIS A 8 -5.66 0.32 5.02
N LEU A 9 -6.81 0.97 5.10
CA LEU A 9 -7.77 1.07 3.99
C LEU A 9 -7.78 2.43 3.29
N HIS A 10 -7.00 3.38 3.81
CA HIS A 10 -6.85 4.72 3.26
C HIS A 10 -5.36 5.08 3.30
N LEU A 11 -4.73 5.18 2.14
CA LEU A 11 -3.30 5.40 2.00
C LEU A 11 -2.99 5.94 0.60
N HIS A 12 -2.11 6.93 0.57
CA HIS A 12 -1.66 7.61 -0.65
C HIS A 12 -0.22 7.22 -0.96
N THR A 13 0.00 6.77 -2.20
CA THR A 13 1.33 6.48 -2.73
C THR A 13 1.93 7.71 -3.41
N ASP A 14 3.17 7.63 -3.89
CA ASP A 14 3.79 8.62 -4.76
C ASP A 14 2.99 8.95 -6.05
N TYR A 15 1.97 8.14 -6.39
CA TYR A 15 1.00 8.47 -7.44
C TYR A 15 -0.09 9.47 -7.02
N SER A 16 -0.18 9.83 -5.73
CA SER A 16 -0.87 11.04 -5.28
C SER A 16 0.06 12.23 -5.44
N LEU A 17 0.07 12.81 -6.65
CA LEU A 17 1.16 13.68 -7.13
C LEU A 17 1.44 14.94 -6.29
N LEU A 18 0.49 15.38 -5.46
CA LEU A 18 0.62 16.60 -4.67
C LEU A 18 1.15 16.37 -3.25
N ASP A 19 0.90 15.20 -2.67
CA ASP A 19 1.07 14.95 -1.22
C ASP A 19 1.47 13.51 -0.86
N GLY A 20 1.49 12.60 -1.83
CA GLY A 20 1.93 11.24 -1.67
C GLY A 20 3.45 11.10 -1.63
N ALA A 21 3.97 10.41 -0.61
CA ALA A 21 5.41 10.20 -0.42
C ALA A 21 5.81 8.73 -0.32
N CYS A 22 4.86 7.80 -0.44
CA CYS A 22 5.09 6.39 -0.21
C CYS A 22 5.26 5.64 -1.53
N GLU A 23 6.47 5.14 -1.82
CA GLU A 23 6.68 4.25 -2.96
C GLU A 23 6.01 2.89 -2.71
N ILE A 24 5.32 2.36 -3.71
CA ILE A 24 4.64 1.05 -3.66
C ILE A 24 5.54 -0.09 -3.17
N SER A 25 6.81 -0.14 -3.56
CA SER A 25 7.70 -1.24 -3.16
C SER A 25 7.96 -1.24 -1.65
N GLY A 26 8.29 -0.08 -1.09
CA GLY A 26 8.51 0.12 0.35
C GLY A 26 7.24 -0.01 1.17
N LEU A 27 6.09 0.43 0.64
CA LEU A 27 4.77 0.20 1.26
C LEU A 27 4.55 -1.29 1.55
N MET A 28 4.85 -2.13 0.57
CA MET A 28 4.63 -3.58 0.66
C MET A 28 5.57 -4.26 1.65
N ASP A 29 6.85 -3.85 1.68
CA ASP A 29 7.80 -4.36 2.68
C ASP A 29 7.35 -3.98 4.08
N ARG A 30 6.87 -2.74 4.26
CA ARG A 30 6.37 -2.27 5.54
C ARG A 30 5.10 -2.99 5.99
N ALA A 31 4.17 -3.24 5.07
CA ALA A 31 2.94 -3.99 5.37
C ALA A 31 3.26 -5.44 5.81
N ALA A 32 4.22 -6.08 5.16
CA ALA A 32 4.68 -7.43 5.51
C ALA A 32 5.40 -7.45 6.88
N GLU A 33 6.29 -6.49 7.15
CA GLU A 33 6.97 -6.34 8.45
C GLU A 33 5.98 -6.17 9.60
N LEU A 34 4.94 -5.36 9.38
CA LEU A 34 3.86 -5.11 10.33
C LEU A 34 2.83 -6.25 10.41
N LYS A 35 3.00 -7.32 9.62
CA LYS A 35 2.09 -8.47 9.54
C LYS A 35 0.64 -8.06 9.24
N GLN A 36 0.46 -7.01 8.43
CA GLN A 36 -0.86 -6.61 7.96
C GLN A 36 -1.31 -7.60 6.88
N PRO A 37 -2.48 -8.25 7.02
CA PRO A 37 -2.94 -9.26 6.06
C PRO A 37 -3.40 -8.64 4.73
N ALA A 38 -3.63 -7.33 4.70
CA ALA A 38 -4.04 -6.58 3.53
C ALA A 38 -3.62 -5.11 3.68
N VAL A 39 -3.63 -4.39 2.56
CA VAL A 39 -3.47 -2.92 2.49
C VAL A 39 -4.25 -2.41 1.28
N ALA A 40 -4.80 -1.21 1.36
CA ALA A 40 -5.41 -0.51 0.23
C ALA A 40 -4.58 0.71 -0.18
N VAL A 41 -4.68 1.10 -1.45
CA VAL A 41 -4.18 2.37 -1.97
C VAL A 41 -5.37 3.15 -2.51
N THR A 42 -5.49 4.39 -2.09
CA THR A 42 -6.61 5.30 -2.37
C THR A 42 -6.08 6.64 -2.87
N ASP A 43 -5.31 6.62 -3.97
CA ASP A 43 -4.65 7.81 -4.50
C ASP A 43 -5.63 8.93 -4.90
N HIS A 44 -5.16 10.17 -4.85
CA HIS A 44 -5.98 11.34 -5.12
C HIS A 44 -6.45 11.39 -6.58
N GLY A 45 -7.73 11.06 -6.79
CA GLY A 45 -8.43 11.21 -8.06
C GLY A 45 -7.90 10.32 -9.19
N ASN A 46 -7.08 9.31 -8.88
CA ASN A 46 -6.44 8.47 -9.88
C ASN A 46 -6.16 7.04 -9.39
N LEU A 47 -5.79 6.17 -10.34
CA LEU A 47 -5.38 4.79 -10.11
C LEU A 47 -4.12 4.43 -10.93
N PHE A 48 -3.23 5.40 -11.15
CA PHE A 48 -2.06 5.21 -12.02
C PHE A 48 -1.14 4.10 -11.51
N GLY A 49 -0.99 3.99 -10.19
CA GLY A 49 -0.19 2.96 -9.53
C GLY A 49 -0.87 1.59 -9.43
N ALA A 50 -2.13 1.41 -9.85
CA ALA A 50 -2.91 0.22 -9.51
C ALA A 50 -2.30 -1.11 -10.01
N ILE A 51 -1.77 -1.15 -11.24
CA ILE A 51 -1.12 -2.37 -11.76
C ILE A 51 0.20 -2.64 -11.04
N LYS A 52 1.03 -1.60 -10.83
CA LYS A 52 2.30 -1.72 -10.08
C LYS A 52 2.05 -2.19 -8.64
N PHE A 53 1.01 -1.66 -7.99
CA PHE A 53 0.55 -2.07 -6.67
C PHE A 53 0.17 -3.54 -6.63
N TYR A 54 -0.70 -3.97 -7.55
CA TYR A 54 -1.16 -5.35 -7.61
C TYR A 54 -0.02 -6.34 -7.85
N GLU A 55 0.87 -6.05 -8.81
CA GLU A 55 2.02 -6.89 -9.10
C GLU A 55 3.04 -6.93 -7.94
N ALA A 56 3.27 -5.80 -7.27
CA ALA A 56 4.16 -5.71 -6.11
C ALA A 56 3.59 -6.46 -4.90
N ALA A 57 2.27 -6.43 -4.70
CA ALA A 57 1.57 -7.17 -3.67
C ALA A 57 1.65 -8.68 -3.92
N ARG A 58 1.45 -9.14 -5.17
CA ARG A 58 1.50 -10.57 -5.53
C ARG A 58 2.87 -11.23 -5.37
N LYS A 59 3.94 -10.45 -5.30
CA LYS A 59 5.32 -10.94 -5.16
C LYS A 59 5.72 -11.20 -3.70
N ARG A 60 4.86 -10.87 -2.74
CA ARG A 60 5.07 -11.05 -1.29
C ARG A 60 3.95 -11.90 -0.71
#